data_AF-A0A2P8F749-F1
#
_entry.id   AF-A0A2P8F749-F1
#
_cell.length_a   1.000
_cell.length_b   1.000
_cell.length_c   1.000
_cell.angle_alpha   90.00
_cell.angle_beta   90.00
_cell.angle_gamma   90.00
#
_symmetry.space_group_name_H-M   'P 1'
#
loop_
_entity.id
_entity.type
_entity.pdbx_description
1 polymer ?
#
loop_
_entity_poly.entity_id
_entity_poly.type
_entity_poly.pdbx_seq_one_letter_code
_entity_poly.pdbx_strand_id
1 'polypeptide(L)'
;MIGIVIVAHGGLAKEYLAAMEHVVGSLHGARAITIDAEHDRPAKQKEICAAADDVDRGQGVIIVTDMFGGSPSNLSLMACAPENRRILYGANLPMLIKLAKSRHLPVPDAVRTSLEAGRKYIDSQNIQTD
;
A
#
# COMPACT_ATOMS: atom_id res chain seq x y z
N MET A 1 -12.27 10.01 -1.93
CA MET A 1 -11.02 9.77 -1.17
C MET A 1 -10.21 8.74 -1.95
N ILE A 2 -8.88 8.83 -1.98
CA ILE A 2 -8.03 7.81 -2.63
C ILE A 2 -8.25 6.43 -1.98
N GLY A 3 -8.46 5.38 -2.79
CA GLY A 3 -8.52 3.99 -2.34
C GLY A 3 -7.12 3.41 -2.07
N ILE A 4 -7.00 2.46 -1.14
CA ILE A 4 -5.73 1.79 -0.84
C ILE A 4 -5.89 0.28 -0.95
N VAL A 5 -4.99 -0.38 -1.69
CA VAL A 5 -4.90 -1.85 -1.70
C VAL A 5 -3.49 -2.24 -1.32
N ILE A 6 -3.32 -2.90 -0.18
CA ILE A 6 -2.03 -3.41 0.29
C ILE A 6 -1.89 -4.84 -0.22
N VAL A 7 -0.84 -5.12 -1.00
CA VAL A 7 -0.53 -6.45 -1.53
C VAL A 7 0.86 -6.84 -1.04
N ALA A 8 0.99 -7.91 -0.27
CA ALA A 8 2.28 -8.32 0.30
C ALA A 8 2.35 -9.83 0.55
N HIS A 9 3.55 -10.35 0.77
CA HIS A 9 3.75 -11.77 1.05
C HIS A 9 3.20 -12.17 2.44
N GLY A 10 2.59 -13.35 2.52
CA GLY A 10 2.12 -13.94 3.78
C GLY A 10 1.23 -13.01 4.61
N GLY A 11 1.45 -12.97 5.92
CA GLY A 11 0.65 -12.15 6.84
C GLY A 11 0.85 -10.63 6.72
N LEU A 12 1.87 -10.17 5.98
CA LEU A 12 2.34 -8.79 6.05
C LEU A 12 1.29 -7.76 5.62
N ALA A 13 0.49 -8.06 4.59
CA ALA A 13 -0.54 -7.14 4.11
C ALA A 13 -1.62 -6.85 5.17
N LYS A 14 -2.06 -7.91 5.86
CA LYS A 14 -3.08 -7.83 6.92
C LYS A 14 -2.53 -7.08 8.13
N GLU A 15 -1.31 -7.40 8.54
CA GLU A 15 -0.67 -6.75 9.69
C GLU A 15 -0.36 -5.27 9.41
N TYR A 16 0.02 -4.91 8.17
CA TYR A 16 0.13 -3.50 7.80
C TYR A 16 -1.19 -2.76 7.92
N LEU A 17 -2.29 -3.34 7.42
CA LEU A 17 -3.60 -2.70 7.54
C LEU A 17 -4.02 -2.55 9.02
N ALA A 18 -3.84 -3.60 9.82
CA ALA A 18 -4.14 -3.57 11.25
C ALA A 18 -3.31 -2.51 12.00
N ALA A 19 -2.00 -2.43 11.72
CA ALA A 19 -1.12 -1.42 12.31
C ALA A 19 -1.51 0.00 11.89
N MET A 20 -1.94 0.20 10.64
CA MET A 20 -2.48 1.49 10.21
C MET A 20 -3.74 1.84 10.99
N GLU A 21 -4.72 0.94 11.07
CA GLU A 21 -5.98 1.18 11.77
C GLU A 21 -5.78 1.45 13.26
N HIS A 22 -4.82 0.78 13.88
CA HIS A 22 -4.43 1.05 15.26
C HIS A 22 -3.97 2.50 15.47
N VAL A 23 -3.23 3.07 14.51
CA VAL A 23 -2.64 4.41 14.64
C VAL A 23 -3.56 5.52 14.15
N VAL A 24 -4.32 5.30 13.08
CA VAL A 24 -5.13 6.34 12.42
C VAL A 24 -6.63 6.18 12.64
N GLY A 25 -7.06 5.11 13.31
CA GLY A 25 -8.46 4.72 13.45
C GLY A 25 -8.98 3.94 12.24
N SER A 26 -10.29 3.70 12.20
CA SER A 26 -10.91 2.88 11.13
C SER A 26 -10.61 3.40 9.73
N LEU A 27 -10.18 2.50 8.83
CA LEU A 27 -9.79 2.85 7.47
C LEU A 27 -10.77 2.33 6.42
N HIS A 28 -11.79 3.13 6.13
CA HIS A 28 -12.70 2.86 5.02
C HIS A 28 -11.99 2.99 3.66
N GLY A 29 -12.34 2.13 2.70
CA GLY A 29 -11.73 2.16 1.36
C GLY A 29 -10.27 1.71 1.35
N ALA A 30 -9.88 0.85 2.29
CA ALA A 30 -8.63 0.12 2.29
C ALA A 30 -8.89 -1.40 2.24
N ARG A 31 -8.01 -2.13 1.56
CA ARG A 31 -8.03 -3.61 1.46
C ARG A 31 -6.62 -4.16 1.62
N ALA A 32 -6.52 -5.37 2.16
CA ALA A 32 -5.29 -6.13 2.25
C ALA A 32 -5.44 -7.45 1.49
N ILE A 33 -4.47 -7.76 0.63
CA ILE A 33 -4.39 -9.00 -0.14
C ILE A 33 -3.07 -9.67 0.17
N THR A 34 -3.16 -10.92 0.60
CA THR A 34 -2.00 -11.77 0.86
C THR A 34 -1.60 -12.50 -0.41
N ILE A 35 -0.29 -12.52 -0.69
CA ILE A 35 0.30 -13.44 -1.66
C ILE A 35 0.95 -14.59 -0.89
N ASP A 36 0.30 -15.75 -0.94
CA ASP A 36 0.81 -16.99 -0.34
C ASP A 36 1.97 -17.59 -1.15
N ALA A 37 2.75 -18.46 -0.51
CA ALA A 37 3.89 -19.14 -1.14
C ALA A 37 3.46 -19.92 -2.40
N GLU A 38 2.33 -20.63 -2.29
CA GLU A 38 1.63 -21.25 -3.41
C GLU A 38 0.36 -20.46 -3.70
N HIS A 39 0.28 -19.84 -4.88
CA HIS A 39 -0.90 -19.09 -5.29
C HIS A 39 -1.16 -19.26 -6.79
N ASP A 40 -2.43 -19.32 -7.16
CA ASP A 40 -2.82 -19.20 -8.55
C ASP A 40 -2.70 -17.74 -9.01
N ARG A 41 -1.70 -17.48 -9.86
CA ARG A 41 -1.33 -16.13 -10.32
C ARG A 41 -2.49 -15.41 -11.02
N PRO A 42 -3.16 -16.01 -12.03
CA PRO A 42 -4.39 -15.46 -12.61
C PRO A 42 -5.48 -15.10 -11.60
N ALA A 43 -5.80 -16.00 -10.65
CA ALA A 43 -6.81 -15.70 -9.64
C ALA A 43 -6.40 -14.54 -8.73
N LYS A 44 -5.13 -14.49 -8.29
CA LYS A 44 -4.65 -13.36 -7.45
C LYS A 44 -4.65 -12.05 -8.21
N GLN A 45 -4.24 -12.03 -9.47
CA GLN A 45 -4.31 -10.81 -10.28
C GLN A 45 -5.75 -10.30 -10.39
N LYS A 46 -6.73 -11.21 -10.62
CA LYS A 46 -8.16 -10.85 -10.65
C LYS A 46 -8.64 -10.30 -9.31
N GLU A 47 -8.25 -10.92 -8.20
CA GLU A 47 -8.58 -10.44 -6.85
C GLU A 47 -8.02 -9.04 -6.60
N ILE A 48 -6.77 -8.77 -6.99
CA ILE A 48 -6.15 -7.44 -6.83
C ILE A 48 -6.90 -6.39 -7.67
N CYS A 49 -7.26 -6.72 -8.92
CA CYS A 49 -8.03 -5.82 -9.76
C CYS A 49 -9.41 -5.53 -9.15
N ALA A 50 -10.13 -6.57 -8.71
CA ALA A 50 -11.44 -6.41 -8.08
C ALA A 50 -11.36 -5.57 -6.81
N ALA A 51 -10.36 -5.78 -5.95
CA ALA A 51 -10.18 -4.97 -4.76
C ALA A 51 -9.86 -3.51 -5.08
N ALA A 52 -9.07 -3.26 -6.13
CA ALA A 52 -8.77 -1.90 -6.60
C ALA A 52 -10.03 -1.20 -7.11
N ASP A 53 -10.87 -1.91 -7.87
CA ASP A 53 -12.15 -1.39 -8.37
C ASP A 53 -13.13 -1.11 -7.23
N ASP A 54 -13.22 -2.01 -6.24
CA ASP A 54 -14.11 -1.87 -5.08
C ASP A 54 -13.82 -0.64 -4.22
N VAL A 55 -12.54 -0.30 -4.06
CA VAL A 55 -12.09 0.86 -3.27
C VAL A 55 -12.04 2.15 -4.09
N ASP A 56 -12.19 2.07 -5.41
CA ASP A 56 -12.19 3.24 -6.27
C ASP A 56 -13.50 4.03 -6.10
N ARG A 57 -13.35 5.31 -5.77
CA ARG A 57 -14.45 6.28 -5.61
C ARG A 57 -14.26 7.48 -6.52
N GLY A 58 -13.48 7.34 -7.59
CA GLY A 58 -13.20 8.37 -8.59
C GLY A 58 -12.04 9.31 -8.25
N GLN A 59 -11.42 9.18 -7.08
CA GLN A 59 -10.22 9.96 -6.71
C GLN A 59 -8.91 9.18 -6.89
N GLY A 60 -8.98 7.99 -7.48
CA GLY A 60 -7.82 7.14 -7.76
C GLY A 60 -7.51 6.13 -6.67
N VAL A 61 -6.55 5.25 -6.95
CA VAL A 61 -6.18 4.13 -6.08
C VAL A 61 -4.66 4.00 -6.01
N ILE A 62 -4.15 3.80 -4.80
CA ILE A 62 -2.73 3.48 -4.59
C ILE A 62 -2.62 2.02 -4.15
N ILE A 63 -1.92 1.24 -4.97
CA ILE A 63 -1.60 -0.15 -4.66
C ILE A 63 -0.26 -0.14 -3.95
N VAL A 64 -0.24 -0.60 -2.71
CA VAL A 64 0.97 -0.59 -1.88
C VAL A 64 1.56 -1.99 -1.82
N THR A 65 2.86 -2.14 -2.07
CA THR A 65 3.55 -3.43 -1.98
C THR A 65 4.74 -3.41 -1.05
N ASP A 66 5.03 -4.56 -0.46
CA ASP A 66 6.18 -4.78 0.41
C ASP A 66 7.51 -4.60 -0.32
N MET A 67 7.64 -5.19 -1.50
CA MET A 67 8.89 -5.24 -2.25
C MET A 67 8.67 -5.00 -3.75
N PHE A 68 9.58 -4.26 -4.37
CA PHE A 68 9.60 -4.09 -5.82
C PHE A 68 10.06 -5.39 -6.52
N GLY A 69 9.46 -5.71 -7.67
CA GLY A 69 9.85 -6.86 -8.49
C GLY A 69 9.39 -8.24 -7.97
N GLY A 70 8.81 -8.31 -6.76
CA GLY A 70 8.19 -9.52 -6.23
C GLY A 70 6.81 -9.82 -6.83
N SER A 71 6.24 -10.98 -6.50
CA SER A 71 4.88 -11.37 -6.92
C SER A 71 3.81 -10.33 -6.56
N PRO A 72 3.80 -9.71 -5.35
CA PRO A 72 2.89 -8.61 -5.04
C PRO A 72 2.95 -7.45 -6.04
N SER A 73 4.14 -6.99 -6.41
CA SER A 73 4.33 -5.89 -7.36
C SER A 73 3.91 -6.29 -8.78
N ASN A 74 4.31 -7.48 -9.24
CA ASN A 74 4.07 -7.92 -10.62
C ASN A 74 2.58 -8.21 -10.88
N LEU A 75 1.90 -8.85 -9.93
CA LEU A 75 0.45 -9.14 -10.05
C LEU A 75 -0.41 -7.87 -9.93
N SER A 76 0.15 -6.79 -9.38
CA SER A 76 -0.53 -5.50 -9.22
C SER A 76 -0.49 -4.62 -10.48
N LEU A 77 0.35 -4.95 -11.48
CA LEU A 77 0.53 -4.11 -12.67
C LEU A 77 -0.79 -3.85 -13.40
N MET A 78 -1.62 -4.88 -13.58
CA MET A 78 -2.91 -4.75 -14.26
C MET A 78 -3.90 -3.87 -13.49
N ALA A 79 -3.88 -3.91 -12.15
CA ALA A 79 -4.73 -3.05 -11.34
C ALA A 79 -4.37 -1.57 -11.46
N CYS A 80 -3.17 -1.25 -11.95
CA CYS A 80 -2.69 0.10 -12.22
C CYS A 80 -2.72 0.49 -13.71
N ALA A 81 -3.37 -0.28 -14.58
CA ALA A 81 -3.60 0.12 -15.96
C ALA A 81 -4.41 1.43 -16.11
N PRO A 82 -5.41 1.73 -15.25
CA PRO A 82 -6.07 3.05 -15.26
C PRO A 82 -5.12 4.18 -14.86
N GLU A 83 -5.17 5.32 -15.57
CA GLU A 83 -4.22 6.43 -15.41
C GLU A 83 -4.15 7.01 -13.98
N ASN A 84 -5.27 7.01 -13.25
CA ASN A 84 -5.33 7.55 -11.89
C ASN A 84 -5.04 6.49 -10.81
N ARG A 85 -4.24 5.46 -11.13
CA ARG A 85 -3.80 4.43 -10.19
C ARG A 85 -2.29 4.29 -10.20
N ARG A 86 -1.69 3.98 -9.06
CA ARG A 86 -0.23 3.93 -8.93
C ARG A 86 0.24 2.87 -7.94
N ILE A 87 1.35 2.21 -8.26
CA ILE A 87 2.05 1.30 -7.35
C ILE A 87 3.02 2.10 -6.48
N LEU A 88 2.97 1.85 -5.17
CA LEU A 88 3.89 2.34 -4.15
C LEU A 88 4.54 1.14 -3.45
N TYR A 89 5.82 0.89 -3.68
CA TYR A 89 6.53 -0.27 -3.14
C TYR A 89 7.48 0.11 -2.00
N GLY A 90 7.99 -0.89 -1.28
CA GLY A 90 8.88 -0.68 -0.14
C GLY A 90 8.13 -0.22 1.11
N ALA A 91 6.92 -0.75 1.30
CA ALA A 91 6.03 -0.31 2.36
C ALA A 91 6.69 -0.38 3.74
N ASN A 92 6.53 0.68 4.52
CA ASN A 92 6.80 0.70 5.94
C ASN A 92 5.71 1.50 6.67
N LEU A 93 5.63 1.38 7.98
CA LEU A 93 4.53 1.96 8.74
C LEU A 93 4.45 3.51 8.62
N PRO A 94 5.57 4.27 8.66
CA PRO A 94 5.54 5.73 8.44
C PRO A 94 5.00 6.14 7.07
N MET A 95 5.38 5.44 6.00
CA MET A 95 4.85 5.64 4.65
C MET A 95 3.32 5.43 4.63
N LEU A 96 2.87 4.33 5.23
CA LEU A 96 1.46 3.94 5.27
C LEU A 96 0.60 4.92 6.08
N ILE A 97 1.07 5.35 7.26
CA ILE A 97 0.39 6.35 8.09
C ILE A 97 0.28 7.68 7.34
N LYS A 98 1.36 8.10 6.67
CA LYS A 98 1.33 9.33 5.89
C LYS A 98 0.36 9.22 4.70
N LEU A 99 0.37 8.08 4.00
CA LEU A 99 -0.56 7.79 2.92
C LEU A 99 -2.01 7.90 3.40
N ALA A 100 -2.36 7.28 4.53
CA ALA A 100 -3.70 7.32 5.10
C ALA A 100 -4.17 8.76 5.38
N LYS A 101 -3.27 9.64 5.85
CA LYS A 101 -3.58 11.05 6.13
C LYS A 101 -3.62 11.93 4.86
N SER A 102 -2.98 11.50 3.77
CA SER A 102 -2.87 12.24 2.51
C SER A 102 -3.94 11.87 1.47
N ARG A 103 -4.92 11.02 1.79
CA ARG A 103 -5.93 10.49 0.83
C ARG A 103 -6.89 11.53 0.23
N HIS A 104 -6.83 12.77 0.70
CA HIS A 104 -7.59 13.91 0.18
C HIS A 104 -6.85 14.67 -0.93
N LEU A 105 -5.56 14.39 -1.14
CA LEU A 105 -4.73 15.01 -2.16
C LEU A 105 -4.88 14.28 -3.52
N PRO A 106 -4.38 14.86 -4.63
CA PRO A 106 -4.16 14.11 -5.86
C PRO A 106 -3.19 12.94 -5.67
N VAL A 107 -3.37 11.84 -6.43
CA VAL A 107 -2.54 10.64 -6.33
C VAL A 107 -1.03 10.93 -6.38
N PRO A 108 -0.50 11.77 -7.29
CA PRO A 108 0.93 12.08 -7.33
C PRO A 108 1.45 12.73 -6.04
N ASP A 109 0.67 13.61 -5.42
CA ASP A 109 1.04 14.32 -4.20
C ASP A 109 0.95 13.42 -2.96
N ALA A 110 -0.09 12.58 -2.89
CA ALA A 110 -0.23 11.57 -1.85
C ALA A 110 0.94 10.58 -1.89
N VAL A 111 1.34 10.12 -3.07
CA VAL A 111 2.51 9.25 -3.26
C VAL A 111 3.80 9.96 -2.86
N ARG A 112 4.03 11.20 -3.31
CA ARG A 112 5.24 11.98 -2.96
C ARG A 112 5.40 12.12 -1.45
N THR A 113 4.37 12.60 -0.76
CA THR A 113 4.43 12.81 0.70
C THR A 113 4.61 11.50 1.47
N SER A 114 4.04 10.39 0.98
CA SER A 114 4.20 9.07 1.57
C SER A 114 5.63 8.54 1.42
N LEU A 115 6.24 8.72 0.23
CA LEU A 115 7.64 8.35 -0.02
C LEU A 115 8.61 9.13 0.87
N GLU A 116 8.39 10.43 1.02
CA GLU A 116 9.19 11.29 1.92
C GLU A 116 9.13 10.80 3.37
N ALA A 117 7.93 10.49 3.88
CA ALA A 117 7.77 9.95 5.22
C ALA A 117 8.41 8.57 5.38
N GLY A 118 8.24 7.68 4.38
CA GLY A 118 8.84 6.35 4.40
C GLY A 118 10.35 6.40 4.49
N ARG A 119 10.99 7.25 3.66
CA ARG A 119 12.45 7.40 3.63
C ARG A 119 13.01 8.07 4.87
N LYS A 120 12.32 9.10 5.40
CA LYS A 120 12.75 9.82 6.62
C LYS A 120 12.91 8.90 7.83
N TYR A 121 12.16 7.80 7.89
CA TYR A 121 12.20 6.85 9.01
C TYR A 121 13.08 5.63 8.75
N ILE A 122 13.75 5.57 7.60
CA ILE A 122 14.81 4.58 7.36
C ILE A 122 16.11 5.26 7.78
N ASP A 123 16.46 5.05 9.04
CA ASP A 123 17.61 5.69 9.67
C ASP A 123 18.21 4.76 10.75
N SER A 124 19.37 5.12 11.28
CA SER A 124 20.03 4.42 12.38
C SER A 124 20.63 5.43 13.34
N GLN A 125 20.45 5.23 14.65
CA GLN A 125 20.97 6.12 15.69
C GLN A 125 21.89 5.38 16.64
N ASN A 126 23.06 5.97 16.93
CA ASN A 126 23.90 5.55 18.05
C ASN A 126 23.35 6.14 19.35
N ILE A 127 23.09 5.29 20.34
CA ILE A 127 22.69 5.72 21.68
C ILE A 127 23.96 5.81 22.53
N GLN A 128 24.34 7.02 22.93
CA GLN A 128 25.30 7.22 24.01
C GLN A 128 24.50 7.29 25.31
N THR A 129 24.75 6.33 26.21
CA THR A 129 24.38 6.45 27.61
C THR A 129 25.56 7.09 28.31
N ASP A 130 25.39 8.31 28.84
CA ASP A 130 26.33 8.87 29.80
C ASP A 130 26.52 7.95 31.01
#